data_AF-A0A1E3RQQ7-F1
#
_entry.id   AF-A0A1E3RQQ7-F1
#
_cell.length_a   1.000
_cell.length_b   1.000
_cell.length_c   1.000
_cell.angle_alpha   90.00
_cell.angle_beta   90.00
_cell.angle_gamma   90.00
#
_symmetry.space_group_name_H-M   'P 1'
#
loop_
_entity.id
_entity.type
_entity.pdbx_description
1 polymer ?
#
loop_
_entity_poly.entity_id
_entity_poly.type
_entity_poly.pdbx_seq_one_letter_code
_entity_poly.pdbx_strand_id
1 'polypeptide(L)' 'MHALVERSALLISSTSFGGIHTSVDRRARWGDAVSDGFARISLGIEDIDDLIGDVEQALG' A
#
# COMPACT_ATOMS: atom_id res chain seq x y z
N MET A 1 -4.09 7.46 -1.94
CA MET A 1 -2.76 6.86 -1.70
C MET A 1 -2.06 7.52 -0.53
N HIS A 2 -1.71 8.81 -0.57
CA HIS A 2 -1.04 9.48 0.58
C HIS A 2 -1.81 9.28 1.90
N ALA A 3 -3.11 9.57 1.92
CA ALA A 3 -3.95 9.34 3.10
C ALA A 3 -4.02 7.86 3.54
N LEU A 4 -3.92 6.90 2.62
CA LEU A 4 -3.92 5.47 2.97
C LEU A 4 -2.66 5.13 3.78
N VAL A 5 -1.50 5.57 3.29
CA VAL A 5 -0.20 5.34 3.93
C VAL A 5 -0.10 6.09 5.25
N GLU A 6 -0.61 7.32 5.32
CA GLU A 6 -0.58 8.14 6.54
C GLU A 6 -1.44 7.58 7.67
N ARG A 7 -2.53 6.88 7.32
CA ARG A 7 -3.49 6.35 8.29
C ARG A 7 -3.20 4.92 8.73
N SER A 8 -2.48 4.18 7.90
CA SER A 8 -2.09 2.81 8.14
C SER A 8 -0.89 2.74 9.09
N ALA A 9 -0.89 1.73 9.95
CA ALA A 9 0.24 1.37 10.79
C ALA A 9 1.17 0.34 10.13
N LEU A 10 0.72 -0.38 9.10
CA LEU A 10 1.45 -1.49 8.47
C LEU A 10 1.96 -1.19 7.04
N LEU A 11 1.26 -0.36 6.27
CA LEU A 11 1.60 -0.03 4.88
C LEU A 11 2.72 1.00 4.81
N ILE A 12 3.84 0.61 4.20
CA ILE A 12 4.96 1.52 3.97
C ILE A 12 5.01 1.95 2.50
N SER A 13 5.16 3.24 2.23
CA SER A 13 5.42 3.73 0.87
C SER A 13 6.80 3.26 0.40
N SER A 14 6.86 2.54 -0.72
CA SER A 14 8.11 2.05 -1.31
C SER A 14 8.08 2.10 -2.84
N THR A 15 9.24 2.29 -3.47
CA THR A 15 9.42 2.12 -4.93
C THR A 15 9.96 0.74 -5.31
N SER A 16 10.28 -0.11 -4.32
CA SER A 16 10.81 -1.47 -4.50
C SER A 16 9.96 -2.48 -3.69
N PHE A 17 9.97 -3.76 -4.10
CA PHE A 17 9.12 -4.81 -3.53
C PHE A 17 9.89 -6.11 -3.25
N GLY A 18 9.24 -7.05 -2.56
CA GLY A 18 9.80 -8.37 -2.24
C GLY A 18 10.45 -8.47 -0.85
N GLY A 19 10.26 -7.47 0.00
CA GLY A 19 10.60 -7.55 1.43
C GLY A 19 9.56 -8.34 2.22
N ILE A 20 9.86 -8.59 3.50
CA ILE A 20 8.94 -9.26 4.43
C ILE A 20 7.80 -8.35 4.92
N HIS A 21 7.91 -7.04 4.69
CA HIS A 21 6.90 -6.06 5.09
C HIS A 21 6.03 -5.64 3.92
N THR A 22 4.73 -5.47 4.19
CA THR A 22 3.77 -4.97 3.22
C THR A 22 4.13 -3.54 2.82
N SER A 23 4.12 -3.29 1.51
CA SER A 23 4.46 -1.99 0.95
C SER A 23 3.54 -1.59 -0.18
N VAL A 24 3.42 -0.28 -0.40
CA VAL A 24 2.53 0.30 -1.40
C VAL A 24 3.24 1.35 -2.24
N ASP A 25 2.85 1.41 -3.51
CA ASP A 25 3.38 2.33 -4.51
C ASP A 25 2.26 2.98 -5.31
N ARG A 26 2.44 4.25 -5.66
CA ARG A 26 1.57 4.96 -6.62
C ARG A 26 2.16 4.77 -8.00
N ARG A 27 1.47 4.01 -8.86
CA ARG A 27 1.97 3.69 -10.21
C ARG A 27 1.95 4.88 -11.16
N ALA A 28 1.04 5.84 -10.97
CA ALA A 28 1.01 7.08 -11.73
C ALA A 28 2.17 8.04 -11.37
N ARG A 29 3.44 7.61 -11.56
CA ARG A 29 4.67 8.40 -11.34
C ARG A 29 5.45 8.67 -12.63
N TRP A 30 5.42 7.77 -13.62
CA TRP A 30 6.26 7.87 -14.83
C TRP A 30 5.47 7.82 -16.15
N GLY A 31 4.22 8.31 -16.13
CA GLY A 31 3.36 8.28 -17.32
C GLY A 31 2.70 6.93 -17.57
N ASP A 32 2.65 6.06 -16.56
CA ASP A 32 1.88 4.81 -16.60
C ASP A 32 0.41 5.12 -16.92
N ALA A 33 -0.18 4.36 -17.86
CA ALA A 33 -1.57 4.50 -18.30
C ALA A 33 -2.56 3.92 -17.25
N VAL A 34 -2.53 4.47 -16.03
CA VAL A 34 -3.38 4.08 -14.90
C VAL A 34 -3.99 5.33 -14.26
N SER A 35 -5.10 5.16 -13.53
CA SER A 35 -5.74 6.27 -12.85
C SER A 35 -4.88 6.80 -11.68
N ASP A 36 -5.08 8.08 -11.33
CA ASP A 36 -4.37 8.71 -10.21
C ASP A 36 -4.60 8.03 -8.85
N GLY A 37 -5.72 7.32 -8.71
CA GLY A 37 -6.04 6.54 -7.52
C GLY A 37 -5.38 5.16 -7.48
N PHE A 38 -4.76 4.70 -8.58
CA PHE A 38 -4.23 3.35 -8.68
C PHE A 38 -3.04 3.15 -7.73
N ALA A 39 -3.20 2.23 -6.78
CA ALA A 39 -2.16 1.80 -5.86
C ALA A 39 -1.76 0.34 -6.16
N ARG A 40 -0.47 0.05 -6.15
CA ARG A 40 0.06 -1.33 -6.20
C ARG A 40 0.55 -1.70 -4.81
N ILE A 41 0.08 -2.81 -4.28
CA ILE A 41 0.48 -3.35 -2.98
C ILE A 41 1.32 -4.60 -3.21
N SER A 42 2.44 -4.71 -2.51
CA SER A 42 3.20 -5.95 -2.35
C SER A 42 2.96 -6.43 -0.93
N LEU A 43 2.29 -7.57 -0.78
CA LEU A 43 2.00 -8.17 0.50
C LEU A 43 3.28 -8.78 1.08
N GLY A 44 3.53 -8.46 2.36
CA GLY A 44 4.58 -9.06 3.16
C GLY A 44 4.12 -10.38 3.79
N ILE A 45 4.67 -10.69 4.96
CA ILE A 45 4.35 -11.90 5.73
C ILE A 45 3.66 -11.58 7.07
N GLU A 46 3.08 -10.38 7.20
CA GLU A 46 2.25 -10.03 8.37
C GLU A 46 1.07 -10.99 8.55
N ASP A 47 0.51 -11.01 9.76
CA ASP A 47 -0.76 -11.70 9.99
C ASP A 47 -1.85 -11.11 9.08
N ILE A 48 -2.62 -11.99 8.45
CA ILE A 48 -3.58 -11.58 7.43
C ILE A 48 -4.76 -10.81 8.03
N ASP A 49 -5.17 -11.12 9.25
CA ASP A 49 -6.29 -10.46 9.90
C ASP A 49 -5.89 -9.04 10.33
N ASP A 50 -4.66 -8.87 10.82
CA ASP A 50 -4.08 -7.56 11.13
C ASP A 50 -3.97 -6.70 9.86
N LEU A 51 -3.52 -7.29 8.75
CA LEU A 51 -3.34 -6.56 7.49
C LEU A 51 -4.67 -6.10 6.89
N ILE A 52 -5.70 -6.96 6.91
CA ILE A 52 -7.04 -6.61 6.44
C ILE A 52 -7.61 -5.49 7.33
N GLY A 53 -7.53 -5.63 8.65
CA GLY A 53 -8.05 -4.64 9.58
C GLY A 53 -7.39 -3.26 9.42
N ASP A 54 -6.08 -3.23 9.21
CA ASP A 54 -5.33 -1.99 8.95
C ASP A 54 -5.73 -1.34 7.62
N VAL A 55 -5.90 -2.11 6.55
CA VAL A 55 -6.35 -1.59 5.25
C VAL A 55 -7.78 -1.04 5.33
N GLU A 56 -8.70 -1.77 5.96
CA GLU A 56 -10.09 -1.33 6.12
C GLU A 56 -10.16 -0.03 6.93
N GLN A 57 -9.43 0.04 8.05
CA GLN A 57 -9.34 1.25 8.87
C GLN A 57 -8.73 2.43 8.10
N ALA A 58 -7.69 2.20 7.29
CA ALA A 58 -7.01 3.26 6.57
C ALA A 58 -7.83 3.78 5.37
N LEU A 59 -8.75 2.97 4.84
CA LEU A 59 -9.64 3.33 3.73
C LEU A 59 -10.89 4.10 4.13
N GLY A 60 -11.48 3.83 5.29
CA GLY A 60 -12.74 4.44 5.73
C GLY A 60 -12.61 5.86 6.22
#